data_AF-A0A1G2QG93-F1
#
_entry.id   AF-A0A1G2QG93-F1
#
_cell.length_a   1.000
_cell.length_b   1.000
_cell.length_c   1.000
_cell.angle_alpha   90.00
_cell.angle_beta   90.00
_cell.angle_gamma   90.00
#
_symmetry.space_group_name_H-M   'P 1'
#
loop_
_entity.id
_entity.type
_entity.pdbx_description
1 polymer ?
#
loop_
_entity_poly.entity_id
_entity_poly.type
_entity_poly.pdbx_seq_one_letter_code
_entity_poly.pdbx_strand_id
1 'polypeptide(L)'
;MLLLAVPSIWPYGYYQVLRWVVSLTGVINAHRAYKENLVGWSVIMIILAIIFNPISAVTFAKGTWVIIDVIAAILFLILSAKFRTN
;
A
#
# COMPACT_ATOMS: atom_id res chain seq x y z
N MET A 1 10.42 -1.63 -5.63
CA MET A 1 9.22 -1.85 -6.46
C MET A 1 9.30 -1.26 -7.87
N LEU A 2 10.31 -0.40 -8.18
CA LEU A 2 10.48 0.19 -9.53
C LEU A 2 11.26 -0.68 -10.53
N LEU A 3 12.11 -1.63 -10.10
CA LEU A 3 12.97 -2.37 -11.03
C LEU A 3 12.34 -3.61 -11.70
N LEU A 4 11.23 -4.14 -11.16
CA LEU A 4 10.63 -5.40 -11.64
C LEU A 4 9.44 -5.20 -12.60
N ALA A 5 9.01 -3.96 -12.85
CA ALA A 5 7.86 -3.66 -13.70
C ALA A 5 8.21 -3.46 -15.19
N VAL A 6 9.46 -3.75 -15.59
CA VAL A 6 9.96 -3.54 -16.95
C VAL A 6 9.50 -4.58 -17.98
N PRO A 7 9.21 -5.87 -17.68
CA PRO A 7 8.72 -6.77 -18.71
C PRO A 7 7.20 -6.68 -18.80
N SER A 8 6.69 -6.17 -19.92
CA SER A 8 5.28 -6.09 -20.31
C SER A 8 4.62 -7.46 -20.58
N ILE A 9 5.00 -8.49 -19.82
CA ILE A 9 4.69 -9.91 -20.09
C ILE A 9 3.87 -10.54 -18.94
N TRP A 10 3.77 -9.90 -17.78
CA TRP A 10 3.09 -10.52 -16.65
C TRP A 10 1.57 -10.53 -16.83
N PRO A 11 0.91 -11.69 -16.63
CA PRO A 11 -0.54 -11.79 -16.71
C PRO A 11 -1.16 -10.84 -15.67
N TYR A 12 -2.25 -10.18 -16.05
CA TYR A 12 -2.99 -9.19 -15.27
C TYR A 12 -3.19 -9.60 -13.79
N GLY A 13 -3.29 -10.91 -13.53
CA GLY A 13 -3.39 -11.50 -12.20
C GLY A 13 -2.26 -11.14 -11.23
N TYR A 14 -1.02 -10.88 -11.68
CA TYR A 14 0.06 -10.52 -10.76
C TYR A 14 -0.11 -9.15 -10.12
N TYR A 15 -0.55 -8.15 -10.89
CA TYR A 15 -0.88 -6.83 -10.34
C TYR A 15 -2.05 -6.91 -9.37
N GLN A 16 -2.98 -7.83 -9.61
CA GLN A 16 -4.12 -8.06 -8.72
C GLN A 16 -3.67 -8.70 -7.41
N VAL A 17 -2.79 -9.72 -7.45
CA VAL A 17 -2.19 -10.32 -6.25
C VAL A 17 -1.34 -9.30 -5.48
N LEU A 18 -0.57 -8.46 -6.16
CA LEU A 18 0.22 -7.43 -5.51
C LEU A 18 -0.67 -6.41 -4.77
N ARG A 19 -1.80 -6.02 -5.37
CA ARG A 19 -2.81 -5.18 -4.70
C ARG A 19 -3.39 -5.84 -3.46
N TRP A 20 -3.71 -7.13 -3.52
CA TRP A 20 -4.11 -7.92 -2.34
C TRP A 20 -3.05 -7.87 -1.24
N VAL A 21 -1.78 -8.09 -1.59
CA VAL A 21 -0.67 -8.08 -0.62
C VAL A 21 -0.49 -6.69 0.01
N VAL A 22 -0.49 -5.62 -0.78
CA VAL A 22 -0.35 -4.23 -0.28
C VAL A 22 -1.56 -3.82 0.57
N SER A 23 -2.76 -4.21 0.17
CA SER A 23 -3.98 -3.96 0.95
C SER A 23 -3.90 -4.68 2.31
N LEU A 24 -3.51 -5.97 2.31
CA LEU A 24 -3.40 -6.77 3.54
C LEU A 24 -2.31 -6.21 4.48
N THR A 25 -1.15 -5.83 3.95
CA THR A 25 -0.09 -5.22 4.77
C THR A 25 -0.51 -3.86 5.32
N GLY A 26 -1.31 -3.08 4.57
CA GLY A 26 -1.94 -1.84 5.05
C GLY A 26 -2.85 -2.10 6.27
N VAL A 27 -3.74 -3.08 6.20
CA VAL A 27 -4.63 -3.45 7.31
C VAL A 27 -3.86 -3.90 8.54
N ILE A 28 -2.83 -4.75 8.37
CA ILE A 28 -1.99 -5.22 9.49
C ILE A 28 -1.28 -4.05 10.16
N ASN A 29 -0.70 -3.14 9.38
CA ASN A 29 -0.02 -1.95 9.92
C ASN A 29 -1.01 -0.98 10.57
N ALA A 30 -2.22 -0.83 10.03
CA ALA A 30 -3.28 -0.04 10.65
C ALA A 30 -3.65 -0.58 12.04
N HIS A 31 -3.80 -1.90 12.17
CA HIS A 31 -4.11 -2.54 13.44
C HIS A 31 -2.98 -2.38 14.46
N ARG A 32 -1.71 -2.50 14.02
CA ARG A 32 -0.54 -2.21 14.87
C ARG A 32 -0.50 -0.74 15.29
N ALA A 33 -0.74 0.19 14.36
CA ALA A 33 -0.75 1.61 14.66
C ALA A 33 -1.85 1.99 15.65
N TYR A 34 -3.00 1.32 15.59
CA TYR A 34 -4.07 1.47 16.56
C TYR A 34 -3.64 1.01 17.97
N LYS A 35 -2.94 -0.12 18.09
CA LYS A 35 -2.41 -0.60 19.39
C LYS A 35 -1.38 0.35 20.00
N GLU A 36 -0.57 1.00 19.17
CA GLU A 36 0.44 1.99 19.59
C GLU A 36 -0.15 3.39 19.85
N ASN A 37 -1.48 3.54 19.95
CA ASN A 37 -2.19 4.84 20.08
C ASN A 37 -1.90 5.84 18.94
N LEU A 38 -1.38 5.39 17.80
CA LEU A 38 -1.13 6.19 16.60
C LEU A 38 -2.37 6.25 15.72
N VAL A 39 -3.48 6.76 16.26
CA VAL A 39 -4.80 6.78 15.59
C VAL A 39 -4.74 7.45 14.21
N GLY A 40 -4.01 8.56 14.07
CA GLY A 40 -3.83 9.23 12.78
C GLY A 40 -3.14 8.36 11.73
N TRP A 41 -2.12 7.59 12.12
CA TRP A 41 -1.45 6.65 11.21
C TRP A 41 -2.33 5.45 10.87
N SER A 42 -3.13 4.97 11.82
CA SER A 42 -4.09 3.88 11.58
C SER A 42 -5.10 4.25 10.49
N VAL A 43 -5.67 5.47 10.57
CA VAL A 43 -6.62 5.97 9.56
C VAL A 43 -5.96 6.08 8.18
N ILE A 44 -4.74 6.63 8.09
CA ILE A 44 -4.00 6.75 6.82
C ILE A 44 -3.77 5.35 6.20
N MET A 45 -3.38 4.37 7.02
CA MET A 45 -3.13 3.00 6.54
C MET A 45 -4.42 2.29 6.08
N ILE A 46 -5.56 2.54 6.74
CA ILE A 46 -6.86 2.03 6.30
C ILE A 46 -7.26 2.63 4.95
N ILE A 47 -7.09 3.94 4.78
CA ILE A 47 -7.38 4.63 3.51
C ILE A 47 -6.52 4.04 2.38
N LEU A 48 -5.23 3.85 2.62
CA LEU A 48 -4.35 3.18 1.66
C LEU A 48 -4.83 1.75 1.36
N ALA A 49 -5.18 0.95 2.37
CA ALA A 49 -5.68 -0.41 2.16
C ALA A 49 -6.94 -0.45 1.28
N ILE A 50 -7.81 0.56 1.40
CA ILE A 50 -9.01 0.72 0.56
C ILE A 50 -8.65 1.14 -0.86
N ILE A 51 -7.71 2.07 -1.04
CA ILE A 51 -7.24 2.51 -2.38
C ILE A 51 -6.60 1.35 -3.14
N PHE A 52 -5.82 0.54 -2.44
CA PHE A 52 -5.17 -0.66 -2.99
C PHE A 52 -6.10 -1.88 -3.03
N ASN A 53 -7.36 -1.75 -2.62
CA ASN A 53 -8.29 -2.87 -2.57
C ASN A 53 -8.61 -3.37 -4.00
N PRO A 54 -8.32 -4.64 -4.31
CA PRO A 54 -8.61 -5.23 -5.62
C PRO A 54 -10.12 -5.39 -5.92
N ILE A 55 -10.99 -5.18 -4.92
CA ILE A 55 -12.45 -5.24 -5.06
C ILE A 55 -12.97 -4.01 -5.83
N SER A 56 -12.34 -2.84 -5.68
CA SER A 56 -12.66 -1.69 -6.51
C SER A 56 -11.82 -1.76 -7.79
N ALA A 57 -12.49 -1.93 -8.93
CA ALA A 57 -11.88 -1.83 -10.25
C ALA A 57 -11.53 -0.37 -10.55
N VAL A 58 -10.61 0.21 -9.79
CA VAL A 58 -10.16 1.58 -10.01
C VAL A 58 -9.16 1.57 -11.16
N THR A 59 -9.67 1.86 -12.35
CA THR A 59 -8.88 1.97 -13.57
C THR A 59 -8.29 3.37 -13.69
N PHE A 60 -7.24 3.66 -12.91
CA PHE A 60 -6.40 4.83 -13.18
C PHE A 60 -5.38 4.56 -14.28
N ALA A 61 -4.93 5.63 -14.94
CA ALA A 61 -3.78 5.59 -15.83
C ALA A 61 -2.55 5.05 -15.08
N LYS A 62 -1.68 4.30 -15.77
CA LYS A 62 -0.45 3.74 -15.17
C LYS A 62 0.39 4.83 -14.46
N GLY A 63 0.46 6.04 -15.01
CA GLY A 63 1.20 7.16 -14.40
C GLY A 63 0.66 7.55 -13.02
N THR A 64 -0.65 7.55 -12.83
CA THR A 64 -1.28 7.85 -11.54
C THR A 64 -0.98 6.76 -10.51
N TRP A 65 -1.04 5.49 -10.90
CA TRP A 65 -0.69 4.37 -10.02
C TRP A 65 0.75 4.43 -9.54
N VAL A 66 1.70 4.82 -10.41
CA VAL A 66 3.11 5.01 -10.00
C VAL A 66 3.24 6.05 -8.89
N ILE A 67 2.52 7.17 -8.99
CA ILE A 67 2.55 8.22 -7.97
C ILE A 67 1.97 7.70 -6.65
N ILE A 68 0.83 7.00 -6.71
CA ILE A 68 0.17 6.41 -5.54
C ILE A 68 1.10 5.39 -4.86
N ASP A 69 1.75 4.52 -5.64
CA ASP A 69 2.69 3.50 -5.13
C ASP A 69 3.89 4.14 -4.42
N VAL A 70 4.46 5.21 -4.98
CA VAL A 70 5.58 5.93 -4.38
C VAL A 70 5.16 6.58 -3.06
N ILE A 71 4.01 7.24 -3.02
CA ILE A 71 3.47 7.86 -1.79
C ILE A 71 3.22 6.78 -0.73
N ALA A 72 2.60 5.67 -1.11
CA ALA A 72 2.34 4.56 -0.19
C ALA A 72 3.64 3.98 0.37
N ALA A 73 4.66 3.77 -0.48
CA ALA A 73 5.96 3.26 -0.05
C ALA A 73 6.63 4.19 0.97
N ILE A 74 6.60 5.51 0.76
CA ILE A 74 7.16 6.50 1.69
C ILE A 74 6.40 6.46 3.03
N LEU A 75 5.06 6.40 3.00
CA LEU A 75 4.24 6.32 4.20
C LEU A 75 4.50 5.05 5.00
N PHE A 76 4.63 3.90 4.34
CA PHE A 76 5.01 2.64 4.98
C PHE A 76 6.41 2.72 5.61
N LEU A 77 7.38 3.34 4.92
CA LEU A 77 8.73 3.52 5.47
C LEU A 77 8.71 4.39 6.73
N ILE A 78 8.02 5.53 6.71
CA ILE A 78 7.91 6.41 7.89
C ILE A 78 7.24 5.69 9.05
N LEU A 79 6.14 4.98 8.79
CA LEU A 79 5.45 4.22 9.83
C LEU A 79 6.35 3.10 10.40
N SER A 80 7.07 2.38 9.55
CA SER A 80 8.00 1.32 9.98
C SER A 80 9.16 1.87 10.81
N ALA A 81 9.69 3.04 10.45
CA ALA A 81 10.72 3.72 11.23
C ALA A 81 10.17 4.15 12.59
N LYS A 82 8.92 4.65 12.63
CA LYS A 82 8.26 5.07 13.86
C LYS A 82 8.01 3.90 14.82
N PHE A 83 7.60 2.74 14.31
CA PHE A 83 7.49 1.52 15.11
C PHE A 83 8.83 1.00 15.66
N ARG A 84 9.96 1.36 15.04
CA ARG A 84 11.29 0.93 15.52
C ARG A 84 11.82 1.80 16.65
N THR A 85 11.31 3.04 16.78
CA THR A 85 11.77 4.03 17.75
C THR A 85 10.93 4.12 19.03
N ASN A 86 9.78 3.46 19.08
CA ASN A 86 9.00 3.22 20.30
C ASN A 86 9.35 1.85 20.89
#